data_AF-A0A349MCI3-F1
#
_entry.id   AF-A0A349MCI3-F1
#
_cell.length_a   1.000
_cell.length_b   1.000
_cell.length_c   1.000
_cell.angle_alpha   90.00
_cell.angle_beta   90.00
_cell.angle_gamma   90.00
#
_symmetry.space_group_name_H-M   'P 1'
#
loop_
_entity.id
_entity.type
_entity.pdbx_description
1 polymer ?
#
loop_
_entity_poly.entity_id
_entity_poly.type
_entity_poly.pdbx_seq_one_letter_code
_entity_poly.pdbx_strand_id
1 'polypeptide(L)'
;MTELFEKSPPSINWWSVLVVFVVVAATRFATTVYYIEDIDSLRFALSATEFDVINNKPHFPGYPVFVALLQCVHAMFNSVALSFSLLGAVATTGISFALIELARLNKLKINRIV
;
A
#
# COMPACT_ATOMS: atom_id res chain seq x y z
N MET A 1 8.97 34.27 -28.75
CA MET A 1 7.58 33.98 -28.33
C MET A 1 7.29 32.49 -28.54
N THR A 2 8.20 31.62 -28.09
CA THR A 2 8.26 30.19 -28.49
C THR A 2 8.73 29.24 -27.39
N GLU A 3 9.05 29.71 -26.18
CA GLU A 3 9.54 28.85 -25.09
C GLU A 3 8.60 28.73 -23.88
N LEU A 4 7.38 29.30 -23.96
CA LEU A 4 6.35 29.13 -22.91
C LEU A 4 5.61 27.78 -22.98
N PHE A 5 6.07 26.83 -23.81
CA PHE A 5 5.65 25.45 -23.67
C PHE A 5 6.43 24.82 -22.53
N GLU A 6 6.00 25.16 -21.32
CA GLU A 6 6.49 24.53 -20.11
C GLU A 6 6.26 23.03 -20.22
N LYS A 7 7.36 22.31 -20.42
CA LYS A 7 7.36 20.87 -20.70
C LYS A 7 6.66 20.20 -19.54
N SER A 8 5.49 19.60 -19.80
CA SER A 8 4.77 18.84 -18.78
C SER A 8 5.75 17.89 -18.09
N PRO A 9 5.79 17.85 -16.75
CA PRO A 9 6.69 16.96 -16.03
C PRO A 9 6.49 15.53 -16.57
N PRO A 10 7.59 14.80 -16.83
CA PRO A 10 7.52 13.49 -17.44
C PRO A 10 6.53 12.62 -16.67
N SER A 11 5.66 11.92 -17.40
CA SER A 11 4.75 10.95 -16.80
C SER A 11 5.54 9.91 -16.01
N ILE A 12 4.97 9.43 -14.91
CA ILE A 12 5.58 8.34 -14.14
C ILE A 12 5.87 7.16 -15.07
N ASN A 13 7.11 6.67 -15.03
CA ASN A 13 7.54 5.48 -15.77
C ASN A 13 7.15 4.24 -14.96
N TRP A 14 6.46 3.30 -15.60
CA TRP A 14 6.09 2.01 -15.00
C TRP A 14 7.29 1.20 -14.51
N TRP A 15 8.45 1.32 -15.16
CA TRP A 15 9.69 0.70 -14.67
C TRP A 15 10.12 1.26 -13.31
N SER A 16 9.98 2.57 -13.10
CA SER A 16 10.28 3.18 -11.81
C SER A 16 9.34 2.70 -10.72
N VAL A 17 8.05 2.52 -11.04
CA VAL A 17 7.06 1.95 -10.12
C VAL A 17 7.44 0.51 -9.76
N LEU A 18 7.85 -0.30 -10.73
CA LEU A 18 8.29 -1.67 -10.51
C LEU A 18 9.55 -1.72 -9.63
N VAL A 19 10.53 -0.86 -9.88
CA VAL A 19 11.74 -0.80 -9.04
C VAL A 19 11.38 -0.42 -7.60
N VAL A 20 10.52 0.58 -7.40
CA VAL A 20 10.04 0.95 -6.06
C VAL A 20 9.32 -0.21 -5.41
N PHE A 21 8.42 -0.90 -6.13
CA PHE A 21 7.72 -2.07 -5.61
C PHE A 21 8.69 -3.16 -5.16
N VAL A 22 9.70 -3.48 -5.98
CA VAL A 22 10.70 -4.51 -5.65
C VAL A 22 11.51 -4.12 -4.41
N VAL A 23 11.94 -2.86 -4.31
CA VAL A 23 12.69 -2.38 -3.14
C VAL A 23 11.83 -2.41 -1.88
N VAL A 24 10.58 -1.94 -1.96
CA VAL A 24 9.64 -1.95 -0.83
C VAL A 24 9.28 -3.39 -0.43
N ALA A 25 9.03 -4.27 -1.40
CA ALA A 25 8.76 -5.67 -1.13
C ALA A 25 9.97 -6.35 -0.48
N ALA A 26 11.17 -6.18 -1.03
CA ALA A 26 12.40 -6.76 -0.49
C ALA A 26 12.64 -6.31 0.96
N THR A 27 12.50 -5.01 1.22
CA THR A 27 12.63 -4.47 2.59
C THR A 27 11.57 -5.03 3.53
N ARG A 28 10.30 -5.09 3.13
CA ARG A 28 9.22 -5.66 3.95
C ARG A 28 9.40 -7.15 4.21
N PHE A 29 9.83 -7.93 3.23
CA PHE A 29 10.12 -9.35 3.42
C PHE A 29 11.33 -9.57 4.33
N ALA A 30 12.40 -8.77 4.18
CA ALA A 30 13.56 -8.82 5.05
C ALA A 30 13.23 -8.45 6.51
N THR A 31 12.27 -7.53 6.73
CA THR A 31 11.84 -7.10 8.06
C THR A 31 10.47 -7.67 8.46
N THR A 32 10.10 -8.84 7.95
CA THR A 32 8.80 -9.45 8.27
C THR A 32 8.72 -9.78 9.75
N VAL A 33 7.63 -9.35 10.39
CA VAL A 33 7.37 -9.61 11.81
C VAL A 33 6.61 -10.92 11.94
N TYR A 34 7.22 -11.90 12.60
CA TYR A 34 6.66 -13.25 12.79
C TYR A 34 5.98 -13.45 14.15
N TYR A 35 5.95 -12.40 14.98
CA TYR A 35 5.23 -12.37 16.24
C TYR A 35 4.18 -11.24 16.20
N ILE A 36 3.22 -11.30 17.11
CA ILE A 36 2.18 -10.28 17.21
C ILE A 36 2.65 -9.19 18.17
N GLU A 37 2.85 -7.97 17.66
CA GLU A 37 3.38 -6.84 18.41
C GLU A 37 2.34 -6.17 19.32
N ASP A 38 1.10 -6.05 18.84
CA ASP A 38 0.02 -5.38 19.55
C ASP A 38 -1.31 -6.11 19.40
N ILE A 39 -2.29 -5.69 20.21
CA ILE A 39 -3.63 -6.30 20.24
C ILE A 39 -4.40 -6.07 18.94
N ASP A 40 -4.14 -4.99 18.22
CA ASP A 40 -4.83 -4.71 16.96
C ASP A 40 -4.30 -5.59 15.83
N SER A 41 -3.00 -5.79 15.76
CA SER A 41 -2.32 -6.76 14.90
C SER A 41 -2.82 -8.18 15.17
N LEU A 42 -3.08 -8.54 16.45
CA LEU A 42 -3.72 -9.81 16.78
C LEU A 42 -5.10 -9.93 16.14
N ARG A 43 -5.93 -8.89 16.27
CA ARG A 43 -7.30 -8.88 15.74
C ARG A 43 -7.33 -8.95 14.22
N PHE A 44 -6.41 -8.26 13.55
CA PHE A 44 -6.24 -8.39 12.11
C PHE A 44 -5.71 -9.76 11.71
N ALA A 45 -4.76 -10.32 12.47
CA ALA A 45 -4.24 -11.66 12.21
C ALA A 45 -5.34 -12.73 12.32
N LEU A 46 -6.21 -12.63 13.34
CA LEU A 46 -7.37 -13.51 13.49
C LEU A 46 -8.39 -13.33 12.34
N SER A 47 -8.56 -12.11 11.85
CA SER A 47 -9.45 -11.85 10.70
C SER A 47 -9.00 -12.51 9.39
N ALA A 48 -7.72 -12.90 9.29
CA ALA A 48 -7.19 -13.64 8.14
C ALA A 48 -7.81 -15.05 8.01
N THR A 49 -8.33 -15.63 9.09
CA THR A 49 -9.01 -16.93 9.07
C THR A 49 -10.51 -16.82 9.33
N GLU A 50 -10.92 -15.92 10.23
CA GLU A 50 -12.31 -15.74 10.62
C GLU A 50 -12.65 -14.25 10.72
N PHE A 51 -13.47 -13.77 9.78
CA PHE A 51 -14.02 -12.42 9.85
C PHE A 51 -15.26 -12.40 10.74
N ASP A 52 -15.14 -11.77 11.91
CA ASP A 52 -16.23 -11.62 12.87
C ASP A 52 -16.12 -10.27 13.59
N VAL A 53 -16.95 -9.32 13.19
CA VAL A 53 -16.98 -7.97 13.76
C VAL A 53 -17.53 -7.97 15.19
N ILE A 54 -18.44 -8.89 15.54
CA ILE A 54 -19.02 -8.99 16.89
C ILE A 54 -17.92 -9.36 17.88
N ASN A 55 -17.03 -10.27 17.47
CA ASN A 55 -15.88 -10.70 18.26
C ASN A 55 -14.61 -9.84 18.06
N ASN A 56 -14.73 -8.65 17.45
CA ASN A 56 -13.60 -7.74 17.16
C ASN A 56 -12.47 -8.38 16.31
N LYS A 57 -12.83 -9.22 15.34
CA LYS A 57 -11.93 -9.86 14.37
C LYS A 57 -12.24 -9.36 12.95
N PRO A 58 -11.84 -8.14 12.57
CA PRO A 58 -10.95 -7.22 13.27
C PRO A 58 -11.71 -6.14 14.07
N HIS A 59 -10.97 -5.26 14.74
CA HIS A 59 -11.54 -4.14 15.49
C HIS A 59 -12.41 -3.24 14.58
N PHE A 60 -13.50 -2.69 15.14
CA PHE A 60 -14.40 -1.78 14.42
C PHE A 60 -13.62 -0.59 13.84
N PRO A 61 -13.86 -0.15 12.59
CA PRO A 61 -14.98 -0.44 11.67
C PRO A 61 -14.93 -1.75 10.89
N GLY A 62 -14.08 -2.71 11.26
CA GLY A 62 -14.05 -4.05 10.67
C GLY A 62 -13.27 -4.14 9.36
N TYR A 63 -13.06 -3.03 8.62
CA TYR A 63 -12.21 -2.97 7.42
C TYR A 63 -12.43 -4.12 6.41
N PRO A 64 -13.68 -4.38 5.97
CA PRO A 64 -14.03 -5.59 5.21
C PRO A 64 -13.23 -5.75 3.92
N VAL A 65 -12.91 -4.64 3.23
CA VAL A 65 -12.08 -4.66 2.01
C VAL A 65 -10.66 -5.14 2.31
N PHE A 66 -10.06 -4.64 3.39
CA PHE A 66 -8.71 -5.07 3.80
C PHE A 66 -8.72 -6.55 4.20
N VAL A 67 -9.71 -6.99 4.97
CA VAL A 67 -9.79 -8.39 5.39
C VAL A 67 -10.02 -9.33 4.21
N ALA A 68 -10.86 -8.97 3.25
CA ALA A 68 -11.06 -9.78 2.04
C ALA A 68 -9.74 -9.97 1.27
N LEU A 69 -8.95 -8.89 1.11
CA LEU A 69 -7.62 -8.97 0.50
C LEU A 69 -6.66 -9.83 1.34
N LEU A 70 -6.69 -9.67 2.67
CA LEU A 70 -5.89 -10.45 3.60
C LEU A 70 -6.19 -11.94 3.50
N GLN A 71 -7.45 -12.33 3.49
CA GLN A 71 -7.89 -13.72 3.33
C GLN A 71 -7.47 -14.30 1.98
N CYS A 72 -7.59 -13.52 0.89
CA CYS A 72 -7.14 -13.95 -0.44
C CYS A 72 -5.64 -14.25 -0.46
N VAL A 73 -4.82 -13.35 0.12
CA VAL A 73 -3.37 -13.54 0.18
C VAL A 73 -3.02 -14.67 1.15
N HIS A 74 -3.69 -14.74 2.29
CA HIS A 74 -3.48 -15.79 3.28
C HIS A 74 -3.79 -17.17 2.72
N ALA A 75 -4.83 -17.31 1.90
CA ALA A 75 -5.15 -18.56 1.22
C ALA A 75 -4.04 -19.04 0.25
N MET A 76 -3.23 -18.13 -0.30
CA MET A 76 -2.12 -18.48 -1.19
C MET A 76 -0.84 -18.88 -0.44
N PHE A 77 -0.52 -18.19 0.66
CA PHE A 77 0.76 -18.35 1.36
C PHE A 77 0.66 -19.14 2.67
N ASN A 78 -0.55 -19.34 3.19
CA ASN A 78 -0.85 -19.96 4.49
C ASN A 78 -0.04 -19.36 5.66
N SER A 79 0.32 -18.08 5.54
CA SER A 79 1.14 -17.34 6.51
C SER A 79 0.61 -15.91 6.64
N VAL A 80 0.18 -15.55 7.85
CA VAL A 80 -0.34 -14.21 8.14
C VAL A 80 0.76 -13.16 8.00
N ALA A 81 1.97 -13.47 8.48
CA ALA A 81 3.13 -12.57 8.40
C ALA A 81 3.48 -12.20 6.95
N LEU A 82 3.57 -13.20 6.07
CA LEU A 82 3.83 -12.96 4.64
C LEU A 82 2.69 -12.20 3.97
N SER A 83 1.45 -12.46 4.39
CA SER A 83 0.27 -11.77 3.86
C SER A 83 0.30 -10.28 4.20
N PHE A 84 0.64 -9.93 5.45
CA PHE A 84 0.82 -8.53 5.85
C PHE A 84 1.99 -7.87 5.14
N SER A 85 3.13 -8.55 4.99
CA SER A 85 4.28 -8.00 4.27
C SER A 85 3.96 -7.69 2.81
N LEU A 86 3.27 -8.60 2.11
CA LEU A 86 2.88 -8.40 0.72
C LEU A 86 1.85 -7.27 0.57
N LEU A 87 0.77 -7.30 1.36
CA LEU A 87 -0.24 -6.24 1.33
C LEU A 87 0.35 -4.89 1.69
N GLY A 88 1.21 -4.85 2.70
CA GLY A 88 1.94 -3.65 3.10
C GLY A 88 2.84 -3.13 1.98
N ALA A 89 3.51 -4.00 1.22
CA ALA A 89 4.35 -3.60 0.09
C ALA A 89 3.52 -3.00 -1.06
N VAL A 90 2.40 -3.62 -1.41
CA VAL A 90 1.46 -3.10 -2.42
C VAL A 90 0.90 -1.74 -1.99
N ALA A 91 0.40 -1.64 -0.75
CA ALA A 91 -0.18 -0.40 -0.22
C ALA A 91 0.85 0.73 -0.17
N THR A 92 2.06 0.46 0.33
CA THR A 92 3.12 1.46 0.44
C THR A 92 3.53 1.97 -0.94
N THR A 93 3.69 1.07 -1.92
CA THR A 93 3.99 1.44 -3.31
C THR A 93 2.87 2.29 -3.92
N GLY A 94 1.61 1.90 -3.71
CA GLY A 94 0.45 2.66 -4.17
C GLY A 94 0.37 4.07 -3.59
N ILE A 95 0.64 4.21 -2.29
CA ILE A 95 0.70 5.53 -1.62
C ILE A 95 1.84 6.37 -2.18
N SER A 96 3.04 5.80 -2.34
CA SER A 96 4.18 6.51 -2.94
C SER A 96 3.85 7.01 -4.34
N PHE A 97 3.21 6.18 -5.17
CA PHE A 97 2.75 6.58 -6.50
C PHE A 97 1.74 7.73 -6.44
N ALA A 98 0.71 7.61 -5.61
CA ALA A 98 -0.33 8.63 -5.46
C ALA A 98 0.24 9.99 -5.00
N LEU A 99 1.20 9.97 -4.08
CA LEU A 99 1.88 11.18 -3.60
C LEU A 99 2.70 11.86 -4.71
N ILE A 100 3.42 11.09 -5.52
CA ILE A 100 4.20 11.64 -6.64
C ILE A 100 3.26 12.27 -7.67
N GLU A 101 2.16 11.59 -8.00
CA GLU A 101 1.20 12.11 -8.97
C GLU A 101 0.49 13.37 -8.45
N LEU A 102 0.11 13.40 -7.16
CA LEU A 102 -0.44 14.59 -6.54
C LEU A 102 0.54 15.77 -6.57
N ALA A 103 1.82 15.53 -6.29
CA ALA A 103 2.86 16.56 -6.37
C ALA A 103 3.05 17.08 -7.81
N ARG A 104 2.96 16.20 -8.81
CA ARG A 104 3.03 16.53 -10.22
C ARG A 104 1.88 17.44 -10.64
N LEU A 105 0.66 17.07 -10.27
CA LEU A 105 -0.55 17.86 -10.54
C LEU A 105 -0.51 19.23 -9.85
N ASN A 106 0.01 19.30 -8.63
CA ASN A 106 0.13 20.55 -7.90
C ASN A 106 1.14 21.52 -8.57
N LYS A 107 2.30 21.02 -9.01
CA LYS A 107 3.28 21.84 -9.77
C LYS A 107 2.69 22.41 -11.05
N LEU A 108 1.98 21.58 -11.82
CA LEU A 108 1.29 22.00 -13.05
C LEU A 108 0.26 23.10 -12.79
N LYS A 109 -0.44 23.05 -11.65
CA LYS A 109 -1.43 24.08 -11.27
C LYS A 109 -0.78 25.42 -10.93
N ILE A 110 0.33 25.41 -10.17
CA ILE A 110 1.04 26.63 -9.77
C ILE A 110 1.59 27.36 -11.00
N ASN A 111 2.25 26.63 -11.89
CA ASN A 111 2.81 27.16 -13.12
C ASN A 111 1.77 27.73 -14.09
N ARG A 112 0.50 27.34 -13.97
CA ARG A 112 -0.59 27.87 -14.81
C ARG A 112 -1.16 29.19 -14.27
N ILE A 113 -0.86 29.53 -13.01
CA ILE A 113 -1.37 30.72 -12.33
C ILE A 113 -0.36 31.87 -12.38
N VAL A 114 0.94 31.56 -12.46
CA VAL A 114 2.05 32.50 -12.64
C VAL A 114 2.29 32.75 -14.12
#